data_AF-V7HVR4-F1
#
_entry.id   AF-V7HVR4-F1
#
_cell.length_a   1.000
_cell.length_b   1.000
_cell.length_c   1.000
_cell.angle_alpha   90.00
_cell.angle_beta   90.00
_cell.angle_gamma   90.00
#
_symmetry.space_group_name_H-M   'P 1'
#
loop_
_entity.id
_entity.type
_entity.pdbx_description
1 polymer ?
#
loop_
_entity_poly.entity_id
_entity_poly.type
_entity_poly.pdbx_seq_one_letter_code
_entity_poly.pdbx_strand_id
1 'polypeptide(L)'
;MRNKLAYEVLPEELAVLSDKTRKDSLFLNTAKAFNDEHSLNVFRWFRNNLFFITRDVTPLVEQAYKFQRNVAFKSRLLSFLQAADLDIVDFEIVKSDTSIPLEFSWLMPELKYKMTIRYKFDDNSDETFTLGLDEESDGTRKFIALAIILISLRNSTICIDEFDDSFHVELSKALIEVFNSEENTNQFILTSHELSLMDCNFKKEQIYFAEKTKGSAFRL
;
A
#
# COMPACT_ATOMS: atom_id res chain seq x y z
N MET A 1 -3.28 -17.34 26.93
CA MET A 1 -4.33 -16.47 27.49
C MET A 1 -3.99 -15.03 27.10
N ARG A 2 -4.67 -14.47 26.10
CA ARG A 2 -4.57 -13.03 25.80
C ARG A 2 -5.30 -12.29 26.92
N ASN A 3 -4.57 -11.55 27.73
CA ASN A 3 -5.17 -10.55 28.62
C ASN A 3 -5.99 -9.61 27.73
N LYS A 4 -7.31 -9.55 27.99
CA LYS A 4 -8.16 -8.50 27.46
C LYS A 4 -7.56 -7.18 27.95
N LEU A 5 -6.90 -6.45 27.06
CA LEU A 5 -6.67 -5.02 27.26
C LEU A 5 -8.04 -4.34 27.15
N ALA A 6 -8.82 -4.42 28.23
CA ALA A 6 -9.88 -3.47 28.46
C ALA A 6 -9.17 -2.15 28.78
N TYR A 7 -9.34 -1.14 27.93
CA TYR A 7 -9.03 0.22 28.33
C TYR A 7 -10.00 0.55 29.48
N GLU A 8 -9.52 0.46 30.73
CA GLU A 8 -10.40 0.44 31.90
C GLU A 8 -11.05 1.79 32.22
N VAL A 9 -10.53 2.92 31.70
CA VAL A 9 -11.11 4.23 31.95
C VAL A 9 -11.02 5.10 30.71
N LEU A 10 -12.18 5.45 30.16
CA LEU A 10 -12.30 6.56 29.21
C LEU A 10 -12.07 7.86 29.99
N PRO A 11 -11.20 8.79 29.53
CA PRO A 11 -11.03 10.08 30.19
C PRO A 11 -12.38 10.75 30.47
N GLU A 12 -12.55 11.41 31.62
CA GLU A 12 -13.84 12.02 32.02
C GLU A 12 -14.39 12.96 30.95
N GLU A 13 -13.51 13.71 30.28
CA GLU A 13 -13.84 14.62 29.19
C GLU A 13 -14.48 13.90 27.99
N LEU A 14 -14.10 12.64 27.76
CA LEU A 14 -14.59 11.79 26.68
C LEU A 14 -15.82 10.96 27.10
N ALA A 15 -16.07 10.78 28.40
CA ALA A 15 -17.20 9.99 28.91
C ALA A 15 -18.54 10.56 28.46
N VAL A 16 -18.67 11.90 28.46
CA VAL A 16 -19.87 12.59 27.96
C VAL A 16 -20.11 12.34 26.47
N LEU A 17 -19.04 12.12 25.70
CA LEU A 17 -19.14 11.82 24.27
C LEU A 17 -19.56 10.36 24.01
N SER A 18 -19.30 9.46 24.96
CA SER A 18 -19.75 8.07 24.89
C SER A 18 -21.27 8.00 24.89
N ASP A 19 -21.93 8.69 25.81
CA ASP A 19 -23.40 8.71 25.90
C ASP A 19 -24.05 9.42 24.71
N LYS A 20 -23.35 10.38 24.11
CA LYS A 20 -23.79 11.09 22.89
C LYS A 20 -23.52 10.32 21.61
N THR A 21 -22.71 9.26 21.66
CA THR A 21 -22.42 8.43 20.50
C THR A 21 -23.62 7.53 20.22
N ARG A 22 -24.18 7.62 19.02
CA ARG A 22 -25.24 6.71 18.59
C ARG A 22 -24.74 5.27 18.60
N LYS A 23 -25.64 4.33 18.93
CA LYS A 23 -25.33 2.89 18.98
C LYS A 23 -24.81 2.30 17.65
N ASP A 24 -25.11 2.96 16.53
CA ASP A 24 -24.71 2.56 15.18
C ASP A 24 -23.54 3.39 14.63
N SER A 25 -22.89 4.21 15.46
CA SER A 25 -21.70 4.97 15.09
C SER A 25 -20.50 4.56 15.96
N LEU A 26 -19.32 4.57 15.36
CA LEU A 26 -18.06 4.40 16.10
C LEU A 26 -17.81 5.63 17.00
N PHE A 27 -17.35 5.40 18.22
CA PHE A 27 -16.99 6.45 19.18
C PHE A 27 -15.99 7.46 18.59
N LEU A 28 -14.99 6.96 17.84
CA LEU A 28 -13.97 7.79 17.19
C LEU A 28 -14.59 8.87 16.27
N ASN A 29 -15.70 8.57 15.59
CA ASN A 29 -16.37 9.53 14.71
C ASN A 29 -16.97 10.69 15.51
N THR A 30 -17.61 10.38 16.64
CA THR A 30 -18.19 11.38 17.55
C THR A 30 -17.09 12.23 18.16
N ALA A 31 -16.07 11.60 18.76
CA ALA A 31 -14.99 12.31 19.43
C ALA A 31 -14.24 13.26 18.47
N LYS A 32 -13.97 12.81 17.24
CA LYS A 32 -13.43 13.65 16.17
C LYS A 32 -14.33 14.85 15.84
N ALA A 33 -15.65 14.66 15.78
CA ALA A 33 -16.59 15.74 15.46
C ALA A 33 -16.62 16.83 16.54
N PHE A 34 -16.28 16.48 17.77
CA PHE A 34 -16.09 17.41 18.89
C PHE A 34 -14.67 17.95 19.01
N ASN A 35 -13.81 17.74 18.01
CA ASN A 35 -12.42 18.20 17.95
C ASN A 35 -11.50 17.65 19.06
N ASP A 36 -11.77 16.44 19.58
CA ASP A 36 -10.83 15.77 20.48
C ASP A 36 -9.50 15.50 19.78
N GLU A 37 -8.40 15.95 20.37
CA GLU A 37 -7.07 15.91 19.76
C GLU A 37 -6.57 14.46 19.55
N HIS A 38 -6.74 13.61 20.56
CA HIS A 38 -6.30 12.22 20.49
C HIS A 38 -7.07 11.44 19.40
N SER A 39 -8.39 11.61 19.35
CA SER A 39 -9.26 11.01 18.33
C SER A 39 -8.95 11.54 16.94
N LEU A 40 -8.67 12.84 16.81
CA LEU A 40 -8.20 13.43 15.55
C LEU A 40 -6.88 12.81 15.09
N ASN A 41 -5.93 12.60 16.01
CA ASN A 41 -4.64 11.99 15.71
C ASN A 41 -4.79 10.53 15.27
N VAL A 42 -5.61 9.73 15.97
CA VAL A 42 -5.93 8.35 15.58
C VAL A 42 -6.60 8.32 14.21
N PHE A 43 -7.59 9.18 13.97
CA PHE A 43 -8.27 9.27 12.68
C PHE A 43 -7.31 9.65 11.54
N ARG A 44 -6.43 10.63 11.77
CA ARG A 44 -5.40 11.05 10.80
C ARG A 44 -4.42 9.91 10.49
N TRP A 45 -4.04 9.12 11.50
CA TRP A 45 -3.19 7.95 11.30
C TRP A 45 -3.85 6.94 10.36
N PHE A 46 -5.09 6.52 10.64
CA PHE A 46 -5.81 5.59 9.75
C PHE A 46 -5.95 6.13 8.34
N ARG A 47 -6.16 7.44 8.19
CA ARG A 47 -6.35 8.07 6.87
C ARG A 47 -5.06 8.19 6.07
N ASN A 48 -3.93 8.48 6.72
CA ASN A 48 -2.71 8.91 6.03
C ASN A 48 -1.58 7.88 6.09
N ASN A 49 -1.63 6.94 7.04
CA ASN A 49 -0.55 6.00 7.30
C ASN A 49 -0.94 4.55 7.02
N LEU A 50 -2.22 4.22 6.83
CA LEU A 50 -2.67 2.86 6.50
C LEU A 50 -3.01 2.76 5.00
N PHE A 51 -2.30 1.88 4.31
CA PHE A 51 -2.47 1.64 2.88
C PHE A 51 -2.83 0.18 2.64
N PHE A 52 -3.79 -0.07 1.76
CA PHE A 52 -4.14 -1.41 1.30
C PHE A 52 -3.72 -1.55 -0.15
N ILE A 53 -3.01 -2.62 -0.47
CA ILE A 53 -2.69 -3.03 -1.83
C ILE A 53 -3.47 -4.30 -2.11
N THR A 54 -4.41 -4.21 -3.04
CA THR A 54 -5.13 -5.35 -3.61
C THR A 54 -4.87 -5.38 -5.12
N ARG A 55 -5.35 -6.42 -5.80
CA ARG A 55 -5.23 -6.54 -7.26
C ARG A 55 -5.76 -5.32 -8.02
N ASP A 56 -6.82 -4.70 -7.50
CA ASP A 56 -7.50 -3.57 -8.15
C ASP A 56 -6.98 -2.20 -7.71
N VAL A 57 -6.02 -2.13 -6.77
CA VAL A 57 -5.51 -0.85 -6.28
C VAL A 57 -4.63 -0.24 -7.35
N THR A 58 -5.01 0.94 -7.82
CA THR A 58 -4.14 1.77 -8.63
C THR A 58 -2.86 2.03 -7.83
N PRO A 59 -1.68 1.87 -8.44
CA PRO A 59 -0.43 2.33 -7.83
C PRO A 59 -0.61 3.74 -7.28
N LEU A 60 0.17 4.14 -6.26
CA LEU A 60 0.13 5.49 -5.71
C LEU A 60 0.72 6.51 -6.71
N VAL A 61 0.19 6.55 -7.93
CA VAL A 61 0.62 7.34 -9.09
C VAL A 61 0.59 8.82 -8.75
N GLU A 62 -0.39 9.26 -7.94
CA GLU A 62 -0.38 10.64 -7.42
C GLU A 62 0.88 10.94 -6.58
N GLN A 63 1.32 10.01 -5.73
CA GLN A 63 2.53 10.20 -4.93
C GLN A 63 3.76 10.21 -5.83
N ALA A 64 3.86 9.24 -6.75
CA ALA A 64 4.95 9.21 -7.72
C ALA A 64 5.00 10.49 -8.57
N TYR A 65 3.85 11.04 -8.99
CA TYR A 65 3.75 12.31 -9.71
C TYR A 65 4.31 13.48 -8.90
N LYS A 66 4.04 13.55 -7.58
CA LYS A 66 4.56 14.61 -6.70
C LYS A 66 6.09 14.58 -6.64
N PHE A 67 6.68 13.39 -6.71
CA PHE A 67 8.13 13.21 -6.59
C PHE A 67 8.86 13.03 -7.93
N GLN A 68 8.17 12.94 -9.07
CA GLN A 68 8.82 12.60 -10.36
C GLN A 68 9.89 13.60 -10.81
N ARG A 69 9.80 14.87 -10.38
CA ARG A 69 10.81 15.90 -10.67
C ARG A 69 12.03 15.83 -9.74
N ASN A 70 11.94 15.06 -8.65
CA ASN A 70 13.07 14.79 -7.78
C ASN A 70 13.97 13.74 -8.46
N VAL A 71 15.17 14.17 -8.85
CA VAL A 71 16.15 13.34 -9.57
C VAL A 71 16.49 12.06 -8.80
N ALA A 72 16.64 12.14 -7.47
CA ALA A 72 16.96 10.98 -6.65
C ALA A 72 15.79 9.99 -6.59
N PHE A 73 14.55 10.49 -6.47
CA PHE A 73 13.35 9.65 -6.53
C PHE A 73 13.22 8.96 -7.89
N LYS A 74 13.30 9.75 -8.97
CA LYS A 74 13.16 9.29 -10.34
C LYS A 74 14.19 8.22 -10.68
N SER A 75 15.46 8.46 -10.34
CA SER A 75 16.54 7.50 -10.53
C SER A 75 16.31 6.22 -9.72
N ARG A 76 15.95 6.34 -8.43
CA ARG A 76 15.73 5.15 -7.58
C ARG A 76 14.53 4.32 -8.03
N LEU A 77 13.44 4.97 -8.44
CA LEU A 77 12.27 4.26 -8.97
C LEU A 77 12.61 3.56 -10.27
N LEU A 78 13.29 4.24 -11.20
CA LEU A 78 13.72 3.63 -12.45
C LEU A 78 14.64 2.43 -12.23
N SER A 79 15.63 2.54 -11.34
CA SER A 79 16.51 1.41 -11.00
C SER A 79 15.74 0.24 -10.38
N PHE A 80 14.69 0.50 -9.60
CA PHE A 80 13.86 -0.55 -9.03
C PHE A 80 13.03 -1.25 -10.12
N LEU A 81 12.46 -0.49 -11.06
CA LEU A 81 11.72 -1.05 -12.20
C LEU A 81 12.64 -1.89 -13.10
N GLN A 82 13.84 -1.39 -13.39
CA GLN A 82 14.87 -2.10 -14.15
C GLN A 82 15.34 -3.41 -13.51
N ALA A 83 15.24 -3.52 -12.19
CA ALA A 83 15.57 -4.75 -11.48
C ALA A 83 14.51 -5.85 -11.67
N ALA A 84 13.26 -5.49 -11.99
CA ALA A 84 12.22 -6.45 -12.32
C ALA A 84 12.19 -6.79 -13.81
N ASP A 85 12.48 -5.81 -14.66
CA ASP A 85 12.53 -5.98 -16.10
C ASP A 85 13.60 -5.06 -16.72
N LEU A 86 14.63 -5.67 -17.31
CA LEU A 86 15.77 -4.96 -17.89
C LEU A 86 15.39 -4.10 -19.11
N ASP A 87 14.26 -4.38 -19.74
CA ASP A 87 13.82 -3.68 -20.94
C ASP A 87 13.23 -2.30 -20.61
N ILE A 88 12.88 -2.03 -19.34
CA ILE A 88 12.39 -0.72 -18.90
C ILE A 88 13.52 0.32 -18.98
N VAL A 89 13.32 1.37 -19.78
CA VAL A 89 14.31 2.46 -19.94
C VAL A 89 13.88 3.76 -19.28
N ASP A 90 12.57 4.02 -19.20
CA ASP A 90 12.05 5.23 -18.55
C ASP A 90 10.57 5.07 -18.18
N PHE A 91 10.02 6.06 -17.49
CA PHE A 91 8.59 6.21 -17.27
C PHE A 91 8.19 7.69 -17.23
N GLU A 92 6.93 8.01 -17.49
CA GLU A 92 6.42 9.36 -17.37
C GLU A 92 5.08 9.34 -16.64
N ILE A 93 4.83 10.35 -15.81
CA ILE A 93 3.54 10.51 -15.14
C ILE A 93 2.97 11.89 -15.48
N VAL A 94 1.86 11.88 -16.19
CA VAL A 94 1.16 13.11 -16.59
C VAL A 94 -0.15 13.24 -15.81
N LYS A 95 -0.52 14.48 -15.51
CA LYS A 95 -1.85 14.76 -14.99
C LYS A 95 -2.82 14.71 -16.17
N SER A 96 -3.89 13.93 -16.05
CA SER A 96 -4.91 13.89 -17.09
C SER A 96 -5.69 15.22 -17.09
N ASP A 97 -5.95 15.75 -18.27
CA ASP A 97 -6.80 16.94 -18.46
C ASP A 97 -8.30 16.61 -18.39
N THR A 98 -8.65 15.34 -18.14
CA THR A 98 -10.04 14.91 -18.00
C THR A 98 -10.70 15.66 -16.84
N SER A 99 -11.66 16.54 -17.15
CA SER A 99 -12.44 17.23 -16.13
C SER A 99 -13.43 16.25 -15.50
N ILE A 100 -13.07 15.66 -14.37
CA ILE A 100 -14.01 14.89 -13.56
C ILE A 100 -14.73 15.89 -12.66
N PRO A 101 -16.07 15.98 -12.69
CA PRO A 101 -16.80 16.80 -11.74
C PRO A 101 -16.42 16.37 -10.32
N LEU A 102 -16.19 17.32 -9.43
CA LEU A 102 -15.60 17.09 -8.10
C LEU A 102 -16.36 16.02 -7.29
N GLU A 103 -17.67 15.95 -7.49
CA GLU A 103 -18.60 14.98 -6.90
C GLU A 103 -18.32 13.52 -7.27
N PHE A 104 -17.68 13.28 -8.42
CA PHE A 104 -17.30 11.95 -8.92
C PHE A 104 -15.80 11.68 -8.84
N SER A 105 -15.00 12.64 -8.38
CA SER A 105 -13.54 12.50 -8.32
C SER A 105 -13.06 11.38 -7.39
N TRP A 106 -13.89 10.98 -6.41
CA TRP A 106 -13.58 9.88 -5.50
C TRP A 106 -13.88 8.49 -6.10
N LEU A 107 -14.69 8.42 -7.16
CA LEU A 107 -15.06 7.18 -7.84
C LEU A 107 -14.01 6.72 -8.84
N MET A 108 -13.15 7.63 -9.32
CA MET A 108 -12.18 7.35 -10.39
C MET A 108 -10.83 8.06 -10.10
N PRO A 109 -10.17 7.84 -8.95
CA PRO A 109 -8.91 8.52 -8.62
C PRO A 109 -7.80 8.25 -9.66
N GLU A 110 -7.79 7.06 -10.26
CA GLU A 110 -6.93 6.62 -11.37
C GLU A 110 -7.02 7.49 -12.63
N LEU A 111 -8.13 8.18 -12.87
CA LEU A 111 -8.25 9.03 -14.06
C LEU A 111 -7.49 10.34 -13.95
N LYS A 112 -7.03 10.73 -12.77
CA LYS A 112 -6.36 12.02 -12.57
C LYS A 112 -4.89 12.00 -12.99
N TYR A 113 -4.23 10.85 -12.91
CA TYR A 113 -2.82 10.70 -13.24
C TYR A 113 -2.62 9.46 -14.11
N LYS A 114 -1.95 9.63 -15.25
CA LYS A 114 -1.60 8.53 -16.15
C LYS A 114 -0.10 8.29 -16.08
N MET A 115 0.28 7.05 -15.81
CA MET A 115 1.66 6.60 -15.88
C MET A 115 1.86 5.81 -17.17
N THR A 116 2.93 6.14 -17.88
CA THR A 116 3.38 5.46 -19.10
C THR A 116 4.80 4.96 -18.86
N ILE A 117 5.09 3.73 -19.27
CA ILE A 117 6.40 3.10 -19.11
C ILE A 117 6.99 2.93 -20.50
N ARG A 118 8.29 3.19 -20.64
CA ARG A 118 9.03 3.09 -21.89
C ARG A 118 9.94 1.88 -21.83
N TYR A 119 9.89 1.07 -22.88
CA TYR A 119 10.64 -0.17 -23.04
C TYR A 119 11.55 -0.10 -24.26
N LYS A 120 12.67 -0.84 -24.24
CA LYS A 120 13.44 -1.15 -25.45
C LYS A 120 12.66 -2.10 -26.34
N PHE A 121 12.80 -1.93 -27.65
CA PHE A 121 12.22 -2.85 -28.62
C PHE A 121 13.12 -4.06 -28.90
N ASP A 122 14.44 -3.85 -28.94
CA ASP A 122 15.47 -4.88 -29.14
C ASP A 122 16.77 -4.44 -28.45
N ASP A 123 17.62 -5.38 -28.06
CA ASP A 123 18.94 -5.13 -27.45
C ASP A 123 19.89 -4.37 -28.39
N ASN A 124 19.67 -4.49 -29.71
CA ASN A 124 20.54 -3.94 -30.74
C ASN A 124 20.00 -2.65 -31.39
N SER A 125 18.85 -2.12 -30.96
CA SER A 125 18.27 -0.90 -31.51
C SER A 125 18.00 0.13 -30.42
N ASP A 126 18.12 1.42 -30.78
CA ASP A 126 17.67 2.53 -29.92
C ASP A 126 16.14 2.74 -30.04
N GLU A 127 15.41 1.82 -30.67
CA GLU A 127 13.96 1.90 -30.79
C GLU A 127 13.29 1.55 -29.46
N THR A 128 12.32 2.38 -29.08
CA THR A 128 11.57 2.20 -27.85
C THR A 128 10.08 2.23 -28.13
N PHE A 129 9.30 1.45 -27.39
CA PHE A 129 7.85 1.56 -27.36
C PHE A 129 7.38 1.94 -25.95
N THR A 130 6.11 2.33 -25.84
CA THR A 130 5.51 2.75 -24.58
C THR A 130 4.22 2.02 -24.31
N LEU A 131 4.01 1.64 -23.05
CA LEU A 131 2.76 1.07 -22.56
C LEU A 131 2.17 1.96 -21.46
N GLY A 132 0.86 2.14 -21.47
CA GLY A 132 0.13 2.65 -20.32
C GLY A 132 0.17 1.64 -19.17
N LEU A 133 0.14 2.15 -17.94
CA LEU A 133 0.09 1.31 -16.74
C LEU A 133 -1.14 0.36 -16.71
N ASP A 134 -2.21 0.69 -17.43
CA ASP A 134 -3.39 -0.15 -17.63
C ASP A 134 -3.21 -1.25 -18.67
N GLU A 135 -2.21 -1.15 -19.54
CA GLU A 135 -1.83 -2.17 -20.53
C GLU A 135 -0.83 -3.18 -19.95
N GLU A 136 -0.28 -2.89 -18.78
CA GLU A 136 0.67 -3.75 -18.07
C GLU A 136 0.03 -4.98 -17.44
N SER A 137 0.84 -6.03 -17.27
CA SER A 137 0.42 -7.21 -16.50
C SER A 137 0.11 -6.85 -15.05
N ASP A 138 -0.79 -7.59 -14.41
CA ASP A 138 -1.13 -7.36 -12.99
C ASP A 138 0.09 -7.47 -12.06
N GLY A 139 1.03 -8.38 -12.38
CA GLY A 139 2.30 -8.51 -11.67
C GLY A 139 3.17 -7.25 -11.78
N THR A 140 3.35 -6.72 -13.00
CA THR A 140 4.12 -5.49 -13.22
C THR A 140 3.47 -4.31 -12.51
N ARG A 141 2.13 -4.17 -12.60
CA ARG A 141 1.37 -3.11 -11.91
C ARG A 141 1.53 -3.18 -10.39
N LYS A 142 1.43 -4.38 -9.81
CA LYS A 142 1.64 -4.63 -8.38
C LYS A 142 3.08 -4.31 -7.97
N PHE A 143 4.06 -4.71 -8.78
CA PHE A 143 5.47 -4.39 -8.53
C PHE A 143 5.74 -2.89 -8.53
N ILE A 144 5.22 -2.16 -9.53
CA ILE A 144 5.32 -0.70 -9.62
C ILE A 144 4.68 -0.03 -8.39
N ALA A 145 3.52 -0.51 -7.96
CA ALA A 145 2.87 0.00 -6.73
C ALA A 145 3.80 -0.15 -5.51
N LEU A 146 4.43 -1.31 -5.34
CA LEU A 146 5.37 -1.56 -4.25
C LEU A 146 6.62 -0.70 -4.35
N ALA A 147 7.19 -0.56 -5.54
CA ALA A 147 8.34 0.29 -5.80
C ALA A 147 8.05 1.74 -5.38
N ILE A 148 6.91 2.28 -5.81
CA ILE A 148 6.48 3.63 -5.45
C ILE A 148 6.30 3.76 -3.94
N ILE A 149 5.71 2.76 -3.27
CA ILE A 149 5.50 2.75 -1.81
C ILE A 149 6.82 2.76 -1.05
N LEU A 150 7.75 1.86 -1.40
CA LEU A 150 9.05 1.74 -0.75
C LEU A 150 9.85 3.03 -0.84
N ILE A 151 9.74 3.74 -1.98
CA ILE A 151 10.52 4.95 -2.22
C ILE A 151 9.81 6.19 -1.64
N SER A 152 8.48 6.29 -1.76
CA SER A 152 7.72 7.51 -1.43
C SER A 152 7.24 7.56 0.03
N LEU A 153 6.94 6.41 0.63
CA LEU A 153 6.33 6.36 1.95
C LEU A 153 7.36 6.08 3.04
N ARG A 154 7.12 6.67 4.21
CA ARG A 154 7.91 6.48 5.42
C ARG A 154 6.96 6.37 6.61
N ASN A 155 7.27 5.48 7.55
CA ASN A 155 6.46 5.25 8.75
C ASN A 155 4.98 4.96 8.45
N SER A 156 4.71 4.21 7.38
CA SER A 156 3.37 3.77 6.99
C SER A 156 3.18 2.28 7.28
N THR A 157 1.93 1.87 7.51
CA THR A 157 1.50 0.48 7.54
C THR A 157 0.87 0.12 6.20
N ILE A 158 1.42 -0.89 5.53
CA ILE A 158 0.99 -1.37 4.23
C ILE A 158 0.48 -2.79 4.38
N CYS A 159 -0.80 -2.98 4.08
CA CYS A 159 -1.45 -4.28 4.05
C CYS A 159 -1.53 -4.76 2.60
N ILE A 160 -1.00 -5.96 2.32
CA ILE A 160 -1.04 -6.56 0.99
C ILE A 160 -1.78 -7.88 1.11
N ASP A 161 -2.88 -7.99 0.37
CA ASP A 161 -3.59 -9.25 0.26
C ASP A 161 -3.01 -10.09 -0.88
N GLU A 162 -2.99 -11.41 -0.69
CA GLU A 162 -2.51 -12.40 -1.65
C GLU A 162 -1.16 -11.99 -2.25
N PHE A 163 -0.17 -11.72 -1.40
CA PHE A 163 1.12 -11.12 -1.81
C PHE A 163 1.80 -11.92 -2.93
N ASP A 164 1.72 -13.24 -2.87
CA ASP A 164 2.29 -14.22 -3.80
C ASP A 164 1.56 -14.36 -5.15
N ASP A 165 0.29 -13.95 -5.26
CA ASP A 165 -0.60 -14.27 -6.39
C ASP A 165 -0.21 -13.59 -7.74
N SER A 166 0.90 -12.86 -7.79
CA SER A 166 1.34 -12.18 -9.02
C SER A 166 2.85 -12.13 -9.21
N PHE A 167 3.62 -12.76 -8.31
CA PHE A 167 5.07 -12.76 -8.36
C PHE A 167 5.62 -14.18 -8.40
N HIS A 168 6.72 -14.36 -9.11
CA HIS A 168 7.52 -15.57 -8.94
C HIS A 168 8.08 -15.63 -7.52
N VAL A 169 8.15 -16.81 -6.93
CA VAL A 169 8.56 -17.04 -5.53
C VAL A 169 9.86 -16.31 -5.18
N GLU A 170 10.86 -16.32 -6.07
CA GLU A 170 12.14 -15.67 -5.82
C GLU A 170 12.04 -14.14 -5.75
N LEU A 171 11.15 -13.52 -6.54
CA LEU A 171 10.89 -12.08 -6.45
C LEU A 171 10.20 -11.74 -5.12
N SER A 172 9.24 -12.56 -4.70
CA SER A 172 8.57 -12.40 -3.40
C SER A 172 9.54 -12.48 -2.24
N LYS A 173 10.48 -13.43 -2.26
CA LYS A 173 11.55 -13.54 -1.25
C LYS A 173 12.45 -12.30 -1.23
N ALA A 174 12.92 -11.86 -2.40
CA ALA A 174 13.75 -10.66 -2.51
C ALA A 174 13.03 -9.41 -1.98
N LEU A 175 11.74 -9.25 -2.28
CA LEU A 175 10.92 -8.17 -1.73
C LEU A 175 10.79 -8.25 -0.20
N ILE A 176 10.61 -9.44 0.35
CA ILE A 176 10.58 -9.64 1.81
C ILE A 176 11.91 -9.26 2.46
N GLU A 177 13.04 -9.56 1.83
CA GLU A 177 14.36 -9.11 2.31
C GLU A 177 14.44 -7.57 2.32
N VAL A 178 13.96 -6.91 1.25
CA VAL A 178 13.87 -5.44 1.20
C VAL A 178 12.95 -4.90 2.30
N PHE A 179 11.82 -5.57 2.60
CA PHE A 179 10.90 -5.16 3.66
C PHE A 179 11.53 -5.28 5.06
N ASN A 180 12.45 -6.24 5.26
CA ASN A 180 13.15 -6.43 6.53
C ASN A 180 14.51 -5.70 6.60
N SER A 181 14.89 -4.94 5.57
CA SER A 181 16.12 -4.15 5.55
C SER A 181 16.09 -3.00 6.56
N GLU A 182 17.27 -2.57 7.02
CA GLU A 182 17.40 -1.47 8.00
C GLU A 182 16.96 -0.12 7.41
N GLU A 183 17.01 0.02 6.08
CA GLU A 183 16.59 1.20 5.35
C GLU A 183 15.06 1.32 5.26
N ASN A 184 14.32 0.23 5.45
CA ASN A 184 12.87 0.24 5.39
C ASN A 184 12.26 0.73 6.72
N THR A 185 11.56 1.86 6.66
CA THR A 185 10.84 2.43 7.82
C THR A 185 9.35 2.04 7.88
N ASN A 186 8.86 1.30 6.89
CA ASN A 186 7.43 0.98 6.77
C ASN A 186 7.14 -0.39 7.39
N GLN A 187 5.92 -0.56 7.90
CA GLN A 187 5.42 -1.85 8.38
C GLN A 187 4.62 -2.54 7.27
N PHE A 188 4.98 -3.78 6.96
CA PHE A 188 4.25 -4.61 6.00
C PHE A 188 3.44 -5.69 6.72
N ILE A 189 2.18 -5.83 6.34
CA ILE A 189 1.27 -6.90 6.78
C ILE A 189 0.84 -7.63 5.51
N LEU A 190 1.23 -8.88 5.38
CA LEU A 190 1.05 -9.67 4.16
C LEU A 190 0.16 -10.87 4.46
N THR A 191 -0.73 -11.21 3.54
CA THR A 191 -1.35 -12.54 3.47
C THR A 191 -0.73 -13.31 2.31
N SER A 192 -0.60 -14.62 2.47
CA SER A 192 -0.05 -15.48 1.43
C SER A 192 -0.49 -16.93 1.59
N HIS A 193 -0.60 -17.64 0.47
CA HIS A 193 -0.78 -19.09 0.45
C HIS A 193 0.54 -19.86 0.24
N GLU A 194 1.62 -19.16 -0.09
CA GLU A 194 2.92 -19.73 -0.42
C GLU A 194 3.78 -19.97 0.83
N LEU A 195 3.87 -21.24 1.24
CA LEU A 195 4.61 -21.64 2.43
C LEU A 195 6.12 -21.36 2.32
N SER A 196 6.69 -21.37 1.11
CA SER A 196 8.13 -21.11 0.92
C SER A 196 8.55 -19.70 1.32
N LEU A 197 7.61 -18.75 1.43
CA LEU A 197 7.90 -17.41 1.96
C LEU A 197 8.23 -17.44 3.45
N MET A 198 7.80 -18.46 4.20
CA MET A 198 8.14 -18.59 5.62
C MET A 198 9.65 -18.76 5.87
N ASP A 199 10.41 -19.21 4.86
CA ASP A 199 11.85 -19.43 4.95
C ASP A 199 12.66 -18.12 4.89
N CYS A 200 12.02 -16.95 4.72
CA CYS A 200 12.68 -15.63 4.68
C CYS A 200 13.14 -15.12 6.05
N ASN A 201 13.57 -16.01 6.94
CA ASN A 201 14.12 -15.71 8.27
C ASN A 201 13.19 -14.88 9.19
N PHE A 202 11.87 -15.10 9.07
CA PHE A 202 10.91 -14.47 9.98
C PHE A 202 11.05 -15.00 11.41
N LYS A 203 10.88 -14.12 12.40
CA LYS A 203 10.67 -14.54 13.78
C LYS A 203 9.30 -15.20 13.92
N LYS A 204 9.18 -16.15 14.86
CA LYS A 204 7.92 -16.86 15.14
C LYS A 204 6.74 -15.91 15.43
N GLU A 205 7.02 -14.75 16.02
CA GLU A 205 6.01 -13.74 16.35
C GLU A 205 5.52 -12.92 15.15
N GLN A 206 6.20 -13.02 14.01
CA GLN A 206 5.83 -12.32 12.77
C GLN A 206 4.91 -13.17 11.88
N ILE A 207 4.72 -14.46 12.20
CA ILE A 207 3.91 -15.39 11.42
C ILE A 207 2.63 -15.70 12.20
N TYR A 208 1.50 -15.48 11.54
CA TYR A 208 0.18 -15.81 12.06
C TYR A 208 -0.52 -16.77 11.09
N PHE A 209 -1.13 -17.83 11.62
CA PHE A 209 -1.91 -18.77 10.83
C PHE A 209 -3.40 -18.50 11.06
N ALA A 210 -4.15 -18.31 9.97
CA ALA A 210 -5.59 -18.19 10.03
C ALA A 210 -6.23 -19.51 9.57
N GLU A 211 -7.00 -20.17 10.45
CA GLU A 211 -7.77 -21.37 10.10
C GLU A 211 -9.28 -21.13 10.32
N LYS A 212 -10.10 -21.63 9.40
CA LYS A 212 -11.55 -21.66 9.56
C LYS A 212 -11.94 -22.78 10.52
N THR A 213 -12.56 -22.41 11.64
CA THR A 213 -13.17 -23.36 12.57
C THR A 213 -14.62 -23.69 12.19
N LYS A 214 -15.19 -24.79 12.71
CA LYS A 214 -16.60 -25.14 12.50
C LYS A 214 -17.49 -23.99 13.01
N GLY A 215 -18.39 -23.49 12.14
CA GLY A 215 -19.33 -22.40 12.48
C GLY A 215 -18.94 -21.01 11.96
N SER A 216 -18.08 -20.91 10.95
CA SER A 216 -17.67 -19.63 10.31
C SER A 216 -16.84 -18.69 11.18
N ALA A 217 -16.27 -19.18 12.29
CA ALA A 217 -15.31 -18.43 13.10
C ALA A 217 -13.88 -18.70 12.62
N PHE A 218 -13.02 -17.68 12.63
CA PHE A 218 -11.59 -17.80 12.33
C PHE A 218 -10.75 -17.75 13.62
N ARG A 219 -9.70 -18.57 13.67
CA ARG A 219 -8.69 -18.52 14.74
C ARG A 219 -7.38 -18.01 14.14
N LEU A 220 -6.81 -16.99 14.78
CA LEU A 220 -5.45 -16.46 14.56
C LEU A 220 -4.48 -17.02 15.61
#